data_AF-A0A2S7P3G6-F1
#
_entry.id   AF-A0A2S7P3G6-F1
#
_cell.length_a   1.000
_cell.length_b   1.000
_cell.length_c   1.000
_cell.angle_alpha   90.00
_cell.angle_beta   90.00
_cell.angle_gamma   90.00
#
_symmetry.space_group_name_H-M   'P 1'
#
loop_
_entity.id
_entity.type
_entity.pdbx_description
1 polymer ?
#
loop_
_entity_poly.entity_id
_entity_poly.type
_entity_poly.pdbx_seq_one_letter_code
_entity_poly.pdbx_strand_id
1 'polypeptide(L)'
;MRHSIKNAAATIAYDMMTYYKGNQSGGIPGVLPGPPPNPSWGYYWWESGAMWGTLIDYWYYTGDSSYNDVAAAGIQWQTGADDDMMPSNWSQSMGNDDQGFWGMTAMTAAETNFQNPPADRPGWLALAQAVFNTQAGRPDNTCGGGLRWQVYPYLTGYDYKNSIANGCFFNLGARLARYTDNDTYAQHAEKTWEWITNVGLMDSNYMIYDGAHIEYNCTDINKVQFSYNAGVWLLGAATMYNYTNGSTIWKERVDGLLNSTLNLFFPNNIAYEVACEPKLTCTTDMYSFKSFLTRWLAATTKMAPYTYDQIMPRLKASAVAAAQQCSGGDSGRWCGLSWSKGTTWDGTQGVGQQMAAMSVIFVNLVQKIQAPVTNSTGGTSVGNNAAGSNSATELDPITPASKGDKVGAGVVTTVLLLAATGMFGWMSV
;
A
#
# COMPACT_ATOMS: atom_id res chain seq x y z
N MET A 1 -12.26 -21.29 19.83
CA MET A 1 -11.65 -20.01 19.41
C MET A 1 -11.17 -20.02 17.95
N ARG A 2 -10.24 -20.90 17.53
CA ARG A 2 -9.70 -20.94 16.15
C ARG A 2 -10.76 -21.00 15.04
N HIS A 3 -11.74 -21.89 15.16
CA HIS A 3 -12.81 -22.02 14.16
C HIS A 3 -13.66 -20.76 14.04
N SER A 4 -13.96 -20.09 15.16
CA SER A 4 -14.72 -18.83 15.18
C SER A 4 -13.96 -17.69 14.48
N ILE A 5 -12.64 -17.56 14.70
CA ILE A 5 -11.81 -16.57 13.99
C ILE A 5 -11.84 -16.80 12.47
N LYS A 6 -11.65 -18.05 12.04
CA LYS A 6 -11.69 -18.40 10.61
C LYS A 6 -13.06 -18.14 9.99
N ASN A 7 -14.14 -18.52 10.67
CA ASN A 7 -15.51 -18.31 10.17
C ASN A 7 -15.87 -16.82 10.06
N ALA A 8 -15.49 -16.02 11.06
CA ALA A 8 -15.69 -14.57 11.02
C ALA A 8 -14.92 -13.95 9.86
N ALA A 9 -13.62 -14.27 9.72
CA ALA A 9 -12.81 -13.78 8.61
C ALA A 9 -13.35 -14.23 7.25
N ALA A 10 -13.81 -15.47 7.10
CA ALA A 10 -14.41 -15.97 5.86
C ALA A 10 -15.71 -15.25 5.48
N THR A 11 -16.53 -14.91 6.47
CA THR A 11 -17.77 -14.14 6.25
C THR A 11 -17.46 -12.72 5.76
N ILE A 12 -16.50 -12.05 6.41
CA ILE A 12 -16.07 -10.70 6.02
C ILE A 12 -15.38 -10.72 4.65
N ALA A 13 -14.56 -11.76 4.35
CA ALA A 13 -13.95 -11.95 3.04
C ALA A 13 -15.01 -12.09 1.94
N TYR A 14 -16.06 -12.88 2.20
CA TYR A 14 -17.19 -13.03 1.29
C TYR A 14 -17.88 -11.70 1.03
N ASP A 15 -18.23 -10.96 2.09
CA ASP A 15 -18.90 -9.66 1.97
C ASP A 15 -18.03 -8.64 1.22
N MET A 16 -16.74 -8.56 1.54
CA MET A 16 -15.77 -7.73 0.83
C MET A 16 -15.72 -8.06 -0.68
N MET A 17 -15.66 -9.35 -1.02
CA MET A 17 -15.58 -9.80 -2.41
C MET A 17 -16.86 -9.52 -3.20
N THR A 18 -17.99 -9.19 -2.56
CA THR A 18 -19.18 -8.74 -3.29
C THR A 18 -19.00 -7.37 -3.95
N TYR A 19 -18.06 -6.52 -3.50
CA TYR A 19 -17.71 -5.25 -4.16
C TYR A 19 -16.94 -5.48 -5.46
N TYR A 20 -16.15 -6.56 -5.53
CA TYR A 20 -15.31 -6.84 -6.69
C TYR A 20 -16.15 -7.38 -7.86
N LYS A 21 -16.03 -6.72 -9.01
CA LYS A 21 -16.72 -7.09 -10.26
C LYS A 21 -15.77 -7.48 -11.39
N GLY A 22 -14.45 -7.43 -11.16
CA GLY A 22 -13.44 -7.64 -12.21
C GLY A 22 -13.37 -9.06 -12.76
N ASN A 23 -13.91 -10.07 -12.07
CA ASN A 23 -14.03 -11.44 -12.57
C ASN A 23 -15.35 -11.73 -13.31
N GLN A 24 -16.22 -10.74 -13.44
CA GLN A 24 -17.46 -10.86 -14.20
C GLN A 24 -17.24 -10.50 -15.67
N SER A 25 -18.12 -10.97 -16.56
CA SER A 25 -18.05 -10.61 -17.98
C SER A 25 -18.13 -9.09 -18.16
N GLY A 26 -17.17 -8.50 -18.86
CA GLY A 26 -17.05 -7.05 -19.05
C GLY A 26 -16.34 -6.31 -17.91
N GLY A 27 -15.94 -7.00 -16.83
CA GLY A 27 -15.11 -6.45 -15.77
C GLY A 27 -13.63 -6.35 -16.16
N ILE A 28 -12.87 -5.56 -15.40
CA ILE A 28 -11.40 -5.47 -15.50
C ILE A 28 -10.79 -6.28 -14.35
N PRO A 29 -10.12 -7.41 -14.62
CA PRO A 29 -9.50 -8.21 -13.58
C PRO A 29 -8.51 -7.40 -12.74
N GLY A 30 -8.54 -7.62 -11.43
CA GLY A 30 -7.59 -7.03 -10.50
C GLY A 30 -7.98 -5.65 -9.98
N VAL A 31 -9.05 -5.01 -10.47
CA VAL A 31 -9.41 -3.63 -10.08
C VAL A 31 -10.83 -3.59 -9.51
N LEU A 32 -10.97 -2.91 -8.38
CA LEU A 32 -12.23 -2.54 -7.77
C LEU A 32 -12.95 -1.49 -8.63
N PRO A 33 -14.27 -1.29 -8.47
CA PRO A 33 -14.97 -0.24 -9.20
C PRO A 33 -14.34 1.15 -8.98
N GLY A 34 -14.07 1.91 -10.05
CA GLY A 34 -13.77 3.34 -9.98
C GLY A 34 -12.29 3.78 -10.02
N PRO A 35 -11.48 3.34 -11.00
CA PRO A 35 -10.42 4.18 -11.52
C PRO A 35 -10.68 5.50 -12.27
N PRO A 36 -10.49 6.76 -11.79
CA PRO A 36 -10.53 7.30 -10.41
C PRO A 36 -11.94 7.17 -9.81
N PRO A 37 -12.19 7.39 -8.49
CA PRO A 37 -13.40 6.98 -7.76
C PRO A 37 -14.67 7.68 -8.28
N ASN A 38 -15.06 7.23 -9.46
CA ASN A 38 -16.20 7.64 -10.24
C ASN A 38 -16.94 6.34 -10.55
N PRO A 39 -18.12 6.13 -9.93
CA PRO A 39 -18.84 7.05 -9.04
C PRO A 39 -18.17 7.24 -7.67
N SER A 40 -18.64 8.20 -6.87
CA SER A 40 -18.05 8.67 -5.60
C SER A 40 -17.84 7.61 -4.50
N TRP A 41 -18.33 6.38 -4.70
CA TRP A 41 -18.11 5.22 -3.83
C TRP A 41 -17.05 4.25 -4.38
N GLY A 42 -16.40 4.61 -5.49
CA GLY A 42 -15.34 3.83 -6.11
C GLY A 42 -14.02 3.89 -5.33
N TYR A 43 -13.04 3.15 -5.84
CA TYR A 43 -11.77 2.87 -5.20
C TYR A 43 -10.62 3.13 -6.15
N TYR A 44 -9.54 3.74 -5.65
CA TYR A 44 -8.33 3.92 -6.43
C TYR A 44 -7.68 2.58 -6.77
N TRP A 45 -6.85 2.58 -7.82
CA TRP A 45 -6.21 1.37 -8.32
C TRP A 45 -5.35 0.67 -7.26
N TRP A 46 -4.59 1.42 -6.46
CA TRP A 46 -3.74 0.87 -5.41
C TRP A 46 -4.51 0.08 -4.35
N GLU A 47 -5.73 0.51 -3.99
CA GLU A 47 -6.54 -0.15 -2.96
C GLU A 47 -6.96 -1.55 -3.42
N SER A 48 -7.06 -1.76 -4.73
CA SER A 48 -7.27 -3.10 -5.32
C SER A 48 -6.06 -4.00 -5.07
N GLY A 49 -4.84 -3.50 -5.29
CA GLY A 49 -3.61 -4.21 -4.95
C GLY A 49 -3.56 -4.55 -3.46
N ALA A 50 -3.90 -3.59 -2.61
CA ALA A 50 -3.95 -3.76 -1.17
C ALA A 50 -5.01 -4.79 -0.71
N MET A 51 -6.16 -4.85 -1.38
CA MET A 51 -7.20 -5.87 -1.18
C MET A 51 -6.64 -7.27 -1.51
N TRP A 52 -5.95 -7.44 -2.64
CA TRP A 52 -5.36 -8.72 -3.00
C TRP A 52 -4.29 -9.17 -2.02
N GLY A 53 -3.41 -8.25 -1.58
CA GLY A 53 -2.44 -8.55 -0.52
C GLY A 53 -3.11 -8.99 0.78
N THR A 54 -4.26 -8.40 1.12
CA THR A 54 -5.05 -8.80 2.29
C THR A 54 -5.63 -10.21 2.13
N LEU A 55 -6.09 -10.58 0.93
CA LEU A 55 -6.61 -11.91 0.64
C LEU A 55 -5.52 -13.00 0.62
N ILE A 56 -4.31 -12.66 0.19
CA ILE A 56 -3.14 -13.56 0.31
C ILE A 56 -2.82 -13.83 1.78
N ASP A 57 -2.78 -12.80 2.62
CA ASP A 57 -2.58 -12.99 4.07
C ASP A 57 -3.76 -13.76 4.70
N TYR A 58 -5.00 -13.48 4.29
CA TYR A 58 -6.15 -14.25 4.73
C TYR A 58 -5.98 -15.74 4.43
N TRP A 59 -5.61 -16.11 3.20
CA TRP A 59 -5.30 -17.49 2.85
C TRP A 59 -4.15 -18.04 3.71
N TYR A 60 -3.06 -17.31 3.85
CA TYR A 60 -1.89 -17.74 4.61
C TYR A 60 -2.21 -18.03 6.08
N TYR A 61 -3.07 -17.21 6.70
CA TYR A 61 -3.45 -17.35 8.11
C TYR A 61 -4.57 -18.37 8.33
N THR A 62 -5.51 -18.49 7.39
CA THR A 62 -6.71 -19.31 7.57
C THR A 62 -6.64 -20.67 6.87
N GLY A 63 -5.81 -20.80 5.83
CA GLY A 63 -5.77 -21.93 4.91
C GLY A 63 -6.96 -21.99 3.95
N ASP A 64 -7.83 -20.98 3.92
CA ASP A 64 -8.94 -20.90 2.97
C ASP A 64 -8.45 -20.36 1.63
N SER A 65 -8.51 -21.19 0.59
CA SER A 65 -8.02 -20.87 -0.76
C SER A 65 -9.12 -20.38 -1.72
N SER A 66 -10.32 -20.08 -1.23
CA SER A 66 -11.49 -19.76 -2.07
C SER A 66 -11.28 -18.60 -3.04
N TYR A 67 -10.37 -17.67 -2.72
CA TYR A 67 -10.08 -16.47 -3.53
C TYR A 67 -8.71 -16.50 -4.20
N ASN A 68 -7.95 -17.60 -4.11
CA ASN A 68 -6.57 -17.64 -4.60
C ASN A 68 -6.49 -17.44 -6.12
N ASP A 69 -7.34 -18.14 -6.88
CA ASP A 69 -7.31 -18.08 -8.35
C ASP A 69 -7.68 -16.70 -8.87
N VAL A 70 -8.72 -16.08 -8.28
CA VAL A 70 -9.13 -14.72 -8.66
C VAL A 70 -8.10 -13.67 -8.26
N ALA A 71 -7.45 -13.83 -7.10
CA ALA A 71 -6.36 -12.94 -6.68
C ALA A 71 -5.15 -13.07 -7.60
N ALA A 72 -4.72 -14.29 -7.91
CA ALA A 72 -3.58 -14.54 -8.82
C ALA A 72 -3.84 -13.94 -10.21
N ALA A 73 -5.01 -14.20 -10.79
CA ALA A 73 -5.40 -13.66 -12.09
C ALA A 73 -5.50 -12.12 -12.05
N GLY A 74 -6.09 -11.56 -10.98
CA GLY A 74 -6.22 -10.12 -10.82
C GLY A 74 -4.89 -9.39 -10.72
N ILE A 75 -3.95 -9.91 -9.92
CA ILE A 75 -2.61 -9.32 -9.79
C ILE A 75 -1.84 -9.42 -11.11
N GLN A 76 -1.87 -10.59 -11.77
CA GLN A 76 -1.18 -10.80 -13.05
C GLN A 76 -1.73 -9.95 -14.20
N TRP A 77 -2.99 -9.53 -14.11
CA TRP A 77 -3.57 -8.62 -15.10
C TRP A 77 -3.03 -7.19 -14.97
N GLN A 78 -2.60 -6.79 -13.77
CA GLN A 78 -2.21 -5.42 -13.45
C GLN A 78 -0.70 -5.18 -13.53
N THR A 79 0.08 -6.12 -14.07
CA THR A 79 1.55 -6.03 -14.14
C THR A 79 2.04 -4.96 -15.10
N GLY A 80 1.24 -4.55 -16.08
CA GLY A 80 1.64 -3.61 -17.13
C GLY A 80 2.38 -4.28 -18.29
N ALA A 81 2.76 -3.49 -19.29
CA ALA A 81 3.44 -4.01 -20.48
C ALA A 81 4.89 -4.45 -20.21
N ASP A 82 5.51 -3.85 -19.19
CA ASP A 82 6.91 -4.06 -18.80
C ASP A 82 7.07 -4.91 -17.53
N ASP A 83 5.98 -5.52 -17.06
CA ASP A 83 5.93 -6.36 -15.85
C ASP A 83 6.50 -5.67 -14.59
N ASP A 84 6.16 -4.40 -14.41
CA ASP A 84 6.69 -3.50 -13.37
C ASP A 84 5.62 -2.89 -12.46
N MET A 85 4.37 -3.34 -12.60
CA MET A 85 3.19 -2.77 -11.94
C MET A 85 2.96 -1.30 -12.30
N MET A 86 3.28 -0.90 -13.54
CA MET A 86 2.94 0.42 -14.07
C MET A 86 2.10 0.33 -15.35
N PRO A 87 0.92 -0.31 -15.32
CA PRO A 87 0.02 -0.33 -16.47
C PRO A 87 -0.39 1.09 -16.89
N SER A 88 -0.26 1.38 -18.18
CA SER A 88 -0.49 2.72 -18.76
C SER A 88 -1.91 3.25 -18.53
N ASN A 89 -2.90 2.38 -18.38
CA ASN A 89 -4.29 2.77 -18.07
C ASN A 89 -4.44 3.53 -16.74
N TRP A 90 -3.50 3.37 -15.80
CA TRP A 90 -3.53 4.00 -14.48
C TRP A 90 -2.47 5.09 -14.31
N SER A 91 -1.87 5.56 -15.41
CA SER A 91 -0.80 6.58 -15.37
C SER A 91 -1.22 7.91 -14.76
N GLN A 92 -2.52 8.27 -14.84
CA GLN A 92 -3.07 9.52 -14.28
C GLN A 92 -3.18 9.54 -12.75
N SER A 93 -2.91 8.41 -12.08
CA SER A 93 -2.91 8.29 -10.62
C SER A 93 -1.74 7.41 -10.15
N MET A 94 -0.61 7.47 -10.86
CA MET A 94 0.54 6.60 -10.59
C MET A 94 1.48 7.24 -9.57
N GLY A 95 1.25 6.97 -8.28
CA GLY A 95 2.17 7.23 -7.20
C GLY A 95 3.21 6.11 -7.01
N ASN A 96 4.34 6.45 -6.40
CA ASN A 96 5.33 5.48 -5.94
C ASN A 96 4.76 4.58 -4.84
N ASP A 97 3.87 5.11 -4.01
CA ASP A 97 3.05 4.37 -3.06
C ASP A 97 2.03 3.46 -3.77
N ASP A 98 1.32 3.94 -4.80
CA ASP A 98 0.39 3.09 -5.57
C ASP A 98 1.10 1.86 -6.12
N GLN A 99 2.18 2.07 -6.86
CA GLN A 99 3.04 0.98 -7.38
C GLN A 99 3.64 0.15 -6.23
N GLY A 100 4.04 0.80 -5.14
CA GLY A 100 4.63 0.19 -3.96
C GLY A 100 3.70 -0.81 -3.27
N PHE A 101 2.39 -0.53 -3.18
CA PHE A 101 1.40 -1.45 -2.62
C PHE A 101 1.25 -2.73 -3.46
N TRP A 102 1.29 -2.61 -4.79
CA TRP A 102 1.31 -3.76 -5.69
C TRP A 102 2.61 -4.56 -5.59
N GLY A 103 3.75 -3.88 -5.51
CA GLY A 103 5.04 -4.52 -5.25
C GLY A 103 5.06 -5.26 -3.92
N MET A 104 4.56 -4.65 -2.83
CA MET A 104 4.47 -5.28 -1.51
C MET A 104 3.51 -6.47 -1.51
N THR A 105 2.45 -6.41 -2.31
CA THR A 105 1.52 -7.53 -2.51
C THR A 105 2.22 -8.70 -3.20
N ALA A 106 2.98 -8.44 -4.26
CA ALA A 106 3.80 -9.46 -4.92
C ALA A 106 4.87 -10.03 -3.97
N MET A 107 5.52 -9.17 -3.19
CA MET A 107 6.49 -9.60 -2.17
C MET A 107 5.83 -10.52 -1.13
N THR A 108 4.60 -10.22 -0.68
CA THR A 108 3.84 -11.07 0.24
C THR A 108 3.49 -12.40 -0.39
N ALA A 109 3.11 -12.42 -1.67
CA ALA A 109 2.86 -13.67 -2.40
C ALA A 109 4.10 -14.57 -2.45
N ALA A 110 5.30 -14.01 -2.68
CA ALA A 110 6.56 -14.76 -2.63
C ALA A 110 6.86 -15.29 -1.21
N GLU A 111 6.75 -14.42 -0.20
CA GLU A 111 7.04 -14.73 1.21
C GLU A 111 6.09 -15.76 1.86
N THR A 112 4.88 -15.89 1.34
CA THR A 112 3.86 -16.82 1.87
C THR A 112 3.77 -18.11 1.05
N ASN A 113 4.61 -18.26 0.01
CA ASN A 113 4.49 -19.35 -0.97
C ASN A 113 3.08 -19.43 -1.59
N PHE A 114 2.50 -18.26 -1.88
CA PHE A 114 1.26 -18.18 -2.65
C PHE A 114 1.46 -18.86 -4.01
N GLN A 115 0.38 -19.42 -4.56
CA GLN A 115 0.45 -20.20 -5.80
C GLN A 115 1.18 -19.43 -6.91
N ASN A 116 2.16 -20.09 -7.55
CA ASN A 116 2.94 -19.44 -8.58
C ASN A 116 2.09 -19.20 -9.84
N PRO A 117 2.35 -18.09 -10.56
CA PRO A 117 1.76 -17.85 -11.88
C PRO A 117 2.19 -18.92 -12.90
N PRO A 118 1.50 -19.02 -14.05
CA PRO A 118 1.98 -19.76 -15.21
C PRO A 118 3.42 -19.38 -15.60
N ALA A 119 4.17 -20.32 -16.17
CA ALA A 119 5.60 -20.15 -16.46
C ALA A 119 5.92 -19.07 -17.52
N ASP A 120 4.93 -18.65 -18.32
CA ASP A 120 5.00 -17.56 -19.29
C ASP A 120 4.65 -16.18 -18.69
N ARG A 121 4.44 -16.11 -17.37
CA ARG A 121 4.13 -14.88 -16.62
C ARG A 121 5.24 -14.59 -15.61
N PRO A 122 5.45 -13.31 -15.25
CA PRO A 122 6.45 -12.95 -14.25
C PRO A 122 6.10 -13.54 -12.88
N GLY A 123 7.09 -14.11 -12.21
CA GLY A 123 6.95 -14.58 -10.83
C GLY A 123 6.71 -13.43 -9.85
N TRP A 124 6.12 -13.74 -8.70
CA TRP A 124 5.87 -12.77 -7.62
C TRP A 124 7.13 -12.06 -7.14
N LEU A 125 8.25 -12.79 -6.99
CA LEU A 125 9.53 -12.20 -6.64
C LEU A 125 10.02 -11.25 -7.74
N ALA A 126 9.91 -11.64 -9.01
CA ALA A 126 10.31 -10.79 -10.14
C ALA A 126 9.50 -9.48 -10.18
N LEU A 127 8.20 -9.52 -9.91
CA LEU A 127 7.34 -8.33 -9.84
C LEU A 127 7.75 -7.41 -8.68
N ALA A 128 8.03 -7.97 -7.50
CA ALA A 128 8.54 -7.19 -6.36
C ALA A 128 9.89 -6.54 -6.66
N GLN A 129 10.80 -7.27 -7.32
CA GLN A 129 12.09 -6.76 -7.78
C GLN A 129 11.92 -5.65 -8.83
N ALA A 130 10.96 -5.79 -9.76
CA ALA A 130 10.68 -4.77 -10.77
C ALA A 130 10.25 -3.44 -10.13
N VAL A 131 9.29 -3.49 -9.19
CA VAL A 131 8.84 -2.30 -8.46
C VAL A 131 10.00 -1.66 -7.69
N PHE A 132 10.80 -2.46 -6.98
CA PHE A 132 11.96 -1.92 -6.28
C PHE A 132 12.97 -1.27 -7.23
N ASN A 133 13.34 -1.96 -8.32
CA ASN A 133 14.37 -1.50 -9.25
C ASN A 133 13.95 -0.21 -9.96
N THR A 134 12.68 -0.12 -10.39
CA THR A 134 12.15 1.12 -10.98
C THR A 134 12.14 2.28 -9.98
N GLN A 135 11.79 2.02 -8.71
CA GLN A 135 11.82 3.04 -7.66
C GLN A 135 13.23 3.46 -7.27
N ALA A 136 14.20 2.54 -7.26
CA ALA A 136 15.58 2.83 -6.89
C ALA A 136 16.25 3.88 -7.80
N GLY A 137 15.77 4.03 -9.05
CA GLY A 137 16.27 5.02 -10.01
C GLY A 137 15.63 6.41 -9.95
N ARG A 138 14.60 6.62 -9.11
CA ARG A 138 13.80 7.86 -9.09
C ARG A 138 14.24 8.96 -8.12
N PRO A 139 14.91 8.69 -6.97
CA PRO A 139 15.30 9.76 -6.05
C PRO A 139 16.20 10.79 -6.74
N ASP A 140 15.84 12.07 -6.60
CA ASP A 140 16.66 13.22 -7.01
C ASP A 140 17.38 13.85 -5.80
N ASN A 141 18.24 14.84 -6.04
CA ASN A 141 19.00 15.51 -4.97
C ASN A 141 18.17 16.50 -4.13
N THR A 142 16.92 16.81 -4.51
CA THR A 142 16.10 17.77 -3.78
C THR A 142 15.73 17.20 -2.41
N CYS A 143 15.77 18.01 -1.35
CA CYS A 143 15.60 17.55 0.03
C CYS A 143 16.58 16.44 0.45
N GLY A 144 17.78 16.40 -0.16
CA GLY A 144 18.82 15.42 0.17
C GLY A 144 18.53 13.99 -0.26
N GLY A 145 17.60 13.76 -1.19
CA GLY A 145 17.19 12.43 -1.62
C GLY A 145 15.68 12.21 -1.50
N GLY A 146 15.29 10.93 -1.42
CA GLY A 146 13.91 10.50 -1.20
C GLY A 146 13.04 10.55 -2.45
N LEU A 147 12.08 9.64 -2.49
CA LEU A 147 11.05 9.56 -3.53
C LEU A 147 10.05 10.71 -3.37
N ARG A 148 9.62 11.24 -4.51
CA ARG A 148 8.39 12.03 -4.64
C ARG A 148 7.18 11.11 -4.48
N TRP A 149 6.04 11.68 -4.14
CA TRP A 149 4.79 10.93 -4.09
C TRP A 149 4.47 10.37 -5.46
N GLN A 150 4.32 11.25 -6.47
CA GLN A 150 3.97 10.84 -7.82
C GLN A 150 5.17 10.33 -8.62
N VAL A 151 4.92 9.39 -9.55
CA VAL A 151 5.94 8.89 -10.48
C VAL A 151 6.21 9.87 -11.60
N TYR A 152 5.16 10.49 -12.14
CA TYR A 152 5.28 11.34 -13.32
C TYR A 152 5.21 12.85 -12.99
N PRO A 153 6.07 13.70 -13.58
CA PRO A 153 6.14 15.13 -13.29
C PRO A 153 4.87 15.95 -13.56
N TYR A 154 3.98 15.45 -14.41
CA TYR A 154 2.72 16.12 -14.75
C TYR A 154 1.59 15.85 -13.73
N LEU A 155 1.80 14.95 -12.78
CA LEU A 155 0.80 14.60 -11.77
C LEU A 155 0.83 15.60 -10.61
N THR A 156 -0.36 15.99 -10.14
CA THR A 156 -0.51 16.77 -8.91
C THR A 156 0.07 16.00 -7.73
N GLY A 157 0.95 16.64 -6.95
CA GLY A 157 1.66 16.00 -5.85
C GLY A 157 3.06 15.48 -6.22
N TYR A 158 3.53 15.64 -7.46
CA TYR A 158 4.93 15.36 -7.80
C TYR A 158 5.92 16.25 -7.03
N ASP A 159 5.48 17.44 -6.63
CA ASP A 159 6.15 18.38 -5.76
C ASP A 159 6.20 17.96 -4.28
N TYR A 160 5.43 16.92 -3.89
CA TYR A 160 5.35 16.43 -2.52
C TYR A 160 6.24 15.20 -2.32
N LYS A 161 7.12 15.22 -1.30
CA LYS A 161 7.86 14.02 -0.85
C LYS A 161 7.23 13.53 0.45
N ASN A 162 6.70 12.31 0.42
CA ASN A 162 5.90 11.78 1.52
C ASN A 162 6.50 10.50 2.13
N SER A 163 6.08 10.21 3.36
CA SER A 163 6.56 9.07 4.13
C SER A 163 6.08 7.74 3.59
N ILE A 164 4.95 7.70 2.88
CA ILE A 164 4.38 6.43 2.38
C ILE A 164 5.11 5.92 1.13
N ALA A 165 5.44 6.77 0.15
CA ALA A 165 6.21 6.35 -1.03
C ALA A 165 7.58 5.80 -0.60
N ASN A 166 8.26 6.55 0.27
CA ASN A 166 9.55 6.14 0.83
C ASN A 166 9.43 4.93 1.76
N GLY A 167 8.33 4.82 2.52
CA GLY A 167 8.05 3.68 3.38
C GLY A 167 7.81 2.39 2.62
N CYS A 168 7.09 2.43 1.50
CA CYS A 168 6.89 1.29 0.60
C CYS A 168 8.24 0.82 0.03
N PHE A 169 9.05 1.76 -0.47
CA PHE A 169 10.38 1.46 -1.00
C PHE A 169 11.31 0.86 0.06
N PHE A 170 11.35 1.45 1.25
CA PHE A 170 12.10 0.95 2.40
C PHE A 170 11.66 -0.47 2.79
N ASN A 171 10.35 -0.71 2.90
CA ASN A 171 9.78 -2.00 3.27
C ASN A 171 10.10 -3.08 2.22
N LEU A 172 9.96 -2.76 0.93
CA LEU A 172 10.34 -3.65 -0.16
C LEU A 172 11.85 -3.96 -0.13
N GLY A 173 12.71 -2.96 0.04
CA GLY A 173 14.15 -3.15 0.15
C GLY A 173 14.53 -4.09 1.29
N ALA A 174 13.99 -3.86 2.49
CA ALA A 174 14.24 -4.72 3.65
C ALA A 174 13.81 -6.18 3.41
N ARG A 175 12.62 -6.38 2.81
CA ARG A 175 12.05 -7.71 2.53
C ARG A 175 12.78 -8.43 1.41
N LEU A 176 13.17 -7.73 0.35
CA LEU A 176 13.99 -8.26 -0.72
C LEU A 176 15.38 -8.65 -0.21
N ALA A 177 16.01 -7.83 0.63
CA ALA A 177 17.29 -8.17 1.27
C ALA A 177 17.17 -9.50 2.02
N ARG A 178 16.17 -9.63 2.90
CA ARG A 178 15.93 -10.86 3.66
C ARG A 178 15.60 -12.06 2.77
N TYR A 179 14.74 -11.89 1.77
CA TYR A 179 14.31 -13.00 0.91
C TYR A 179 15.44 -13.51 0.03
N THR A 180 16.27 -12.61 -0.51
CA THR A 180 17.28 -12.91 -1.53
C THR A 180 18.69 -13.06 -0.99
N ASP A 181 18.95 -12.63 0.24
CA ASP A 181 20.29 -12.50 0.82
C ASP A 181 21.21 -11.57 0.00
N ASN A 182 20.64 -10.48 -0.51
CA ASN A 182 21.34 -9.48 -1.32
C ASN A 182 21.41 -8.14 -0.60
N ASP A 183 22.63 -7.78 -0.20
CA ASP A 183 22.96 -6.58 0.55
C ASP A 183 22.62 -5.26 -0.17
N THR A 184 22.54 -5.24 -1.50
CA THR A 184 22.18 -4.01 -2.22
C THR A 184 20.80 -3.49 -1.78
N TYR A 185 19.82 -4.38 -1.60
CA TYR A 185 18.50 -3.99 -1.11
C TYR A 185 18.55 -3.41 0.31
N ALA A 186 19.36 -4.02 1.19
CA ALA A 186 19.56 -3.56 2.56
C ALA A 186 20.25 -2.19 2.60
N GLN A 187 21.22 -1.93 1.72
CA GLN A 187 21.88 -0.62 1.62
C GLN A 187 20.92 0.49 1.20
N HIS A 188 19.99 0.21 0.29
CA HIS A 188 18.91 1.15 -0.03
C HIS A 188 17.99 1.39 1.17
N ALA A 189 17.63 0.33 1.90
CA ALA A 189 16.81 0.47 3.10
C ALA A 189 17.49 1.35 4.18
N GLU A 190 18.80 1.20 4.40
CA GLU A 190 19.57 2.08 5.29
C GLU A 190 19.57 3.54 4.81
N LYS A 191 19.82 3.78 3.51
CA LYS A 191 19.80 5.14 2.94
C LYS A 191 18.43 5.80 3.07
N THR A 192 17.34 5.06 2.84
CA THR A 192 15.98 5.58 2.99
C THR A 192 15.65 5.87 4.45
N TRP A 193 16.15 5.05 5.40
CA TRP A 193 16.06 5.33 6.83
C TRP A 193 16.78 6.62 7.21
N GLU A 194 18.04 6.77 6.80
CA GLU A 194 18.83 7.98 7.05
C GLU A 194 18.11 9.22 6.50
N TRP A 195 17.60 9.13 5.27
CA TRP A 195 16.87 10.22 4.63
C TRP A 195 15.64 10.65 5.43
N ILE A 196 14.74 9.72 5.82
CA ILE A 196 13.49 10.10 6.50
C ILE A 196 13.76 10.77 7.85
N THR A 197 14.82 10.35 8.55
CA THR A 197 15.24 11.00 9.81
C THR A 197 15.88 12.36 9.58
N ASN A 198 16.73 12.51 8.55
CA ASN A 198 17.46 13.75 8.27
C ASN A 198 16.54 14.86 7.75
N VAL A 199 15.55 14.52 6.93
CA VAL A 199 14.55 15.47 6.42
C VAL A 199 13.53 15.87 7.50
N GLY A 200 13.48 15.15 8.63
CA GLY A 200 12.60 15.44 9.76
C GLY A 200 11.18 14.89 9.66
N LEU A 201 10.90 14.05 8.64
CA LEU A 201 9.62 13.34 8.53
C LEU A 201 9.47 12.22 9.56
N MET A 202 10.58 11.75 10.13
CA MET A 202 10.61 10.96 11.36
C MET A 202 11.36 11.74 12.44
N ASP A 203 10.72 12.02 13.57
CA ASP A 203 11.36 12.72 14.69
C ASP A 203 12.10 11.79 15.66
N SER A 204 12.75 12.38 16.67
CA SER A 204 13.51 11.66 17.70
C SER A 204 12.67 10.74 18.58
N ASN A 205 11.35 10.90 18.59
CA ASN A 205 10.41 10.03 19.29
C ASN A 205 9.83 8.94 18.36
N TYR A 206 10.40 8.78 17.16
CA TYR A 206 9.94 7.84 16.14
C TYR A 206 8.50 8.10 15.67
N MET A 207 8.04 9.35 15.78
CA MET A 207 6.78 9.78 15.19
C MET A 207 6.98 10.04 13.70
N ILE A 208 6.13 9.44 12.86
CA ILE A 208 6.19 9.59 11.41
C ILE A 208 5.11 10.57 10.94
N TYR A 209 5.53 11.61 10.25
CA TYR A 209 4.70 12.66 9.66
C TYR A 209 4.43 12.36 8.18
N ASP A 210 3.47 13.05 7.58
CA ASP A 210 2.93 12.67 6.27
C ASP A 210 3.91 12.96 5.12
N GLY A 211 4.49 14.15 5.09
CA GLY A 211 5.36 14.59 4.00
C GLY A 211 5.62 16.09 4.00
N ALA A 212 6.33 16.58 3.00
CA ALA A 212 6.66 17.99 2.82
C ALA A 212 6.89 18.31 1.33
N HIS A 213 6.83 19.59 0.94
CA HIS A 213 6.99 20.00 -0.46
C HIS A 213 8.43 20.39 -0.78
N ILE A 214 8.86 20.09 -2.00
CA ILE A 214 10.22 20.37 -2.47
C ILE A 214 10.53 21.87 -2.57
N GLU A 215 9.51 22.72 -2.75
CA GLU A 215 9.63 24.17 -2.86
C GLU A 215 10.17 24.81 -1.57
N TYR A 216 9.84 24.20 -0.42
CA TYR A 216 10.29 24.64 0.90
C TYR A 216 11.45 23.79 1.41
N ASN A 217 12.18 23.13 0.50
CA ASN A 217 13.26 22.20 0.83
C ASN A 217 12.82 21.13 1.85
N CYS A 218 11.55 20.68 1.74
CA CYS A 218 10.91 19.73 2.63
C CYS A 218 10.86 20.15 4.12
N THR A 219 10.92 21.45 4.41
CA THR A 219 10.85 21.97 5.79
C THR A 219 9.42 22.28 6.26
N ASP A 220 8.46 22.32 5.35
CA ASP A 220 7.02 22.51 5.58
C ASP A 220 6.31 21.20 5.97
N ILE A 221 6.84 20.51 6.98
CA ILE A 221 6.39 19.18 7.38
C ILE A 221 4.90 19.17 7.73
N ASN A 222 4.12 18.42 6.96
CA ASN A 222 2.74 18.06 7.28
C ASN A 222 2.74 17.04 8.43
N LYS A 223 2.42 17.49 9.63
CA LYS A 223 2.46 16.67 10.85
C LYS A 223 1.27 15.73 11.04
N VAL A 224 0.39 15.58 10.04
CA VAL A 224 -0.65 14.55 10.12
C VAL A 224 0.01 13.17 10.23
N GLN A 225 -0.57 12.30 11.05
CA GLN A 225 -0.03 10.98 11.34
C GLN A 225 -1.06 9.92 10.99
N PHE A 226 -0.69 9.03 10.09
CA PHE A 226 -1.52 7.94 9.61
C PHE A 226 -0.94 6.60 10.05
N SER A 227 -1.79 5.66 10.47
CA SER A 227 -1.32 4.42 11.09
C SER A 227 -0.50 3.53 10.16
N TYR A 228 -0.80 3.55 8.86
CA TYR A 228 -0.07 2.79 7.86
C TYR A 228 1.39 3.23 7.69
N ASN A 229 1.71 4.53 7.87
CA ASN A 229 3.09 5.01 7.86
C ASN A 229 3.85 4.38 9.03
N ALA A 230 3.28 4.41 10.24
CA ALA A 230 3.91 3.75 11.38
C ALA A 230 4.09 2.23 11.16
N GLY A 231 3.09 1.56 10.60
CA GLY A 231 3.14 0.12 10.32
C GLY A 231 4.16 -0.30 9.26
N VAL A 232 4.24 0.42 8.12
CA VAL A 232 5.12 0.04 7.00
C VAL A 232 6.59 0.16 7.38
N TRP A 233 6.94 1.24 8.10
CA TRP A 233 8.27 1.50 8.60
C TRP A 233 8.65 0.55 9.74
N LEU A 234 7.72 0.21 10.64
CA LEU A 234 7.97 -0.78 11.70
C LEU A 234 8.27 -2.16 11.11
N LEU A 235 7.49 -2.63 10.13
CA LEU A 235 7.75 -3.92 9.49
C LEU A 235 9.08 -3.93 8.73
N GLY A 236 9.42 -2.85 8.02
CA GLY A 236 10.72 -2.75 7.33
C GLY A 236 11.88 -2.80 8.32
N ALA A 237 11.80 -2.06 9.43
CA ALA A 237 12.83 -2.06 10.48
C ALA A 237 12.96 -3.44 11.15
N ALA A 238 11.83 -4.12 11.44
CA ALA A 238 11.84 -5.46 12.00
C ALA A 238 12.45 -6.49 11.03
N THR A 239 12.20 -6.32 9.74
CA THR A 239 12.78 -7.17 8.69
C THR A 239 14.29 -6.95 8.59
N MET A 240 14.77 -5.71 8.67
CA MET A 240 16.20 -5.40 8.73
C MET A 240 16.85 -5.92 10.02
N TYR A 241 16.17 -5.83 11.17
CA TYR A 241 16.61 -6.46 12.42
C TYR A 241 16.81 -7.98 12.23
N ASN A 242 15.86 -8.64 11.56
CA ASN A 242 15.96 -10.07 11.27
C ASN A 242 17.11 -10.40 10.31
N TYR A 243 17.21 -9.66 9.20
CA TYR A 243 18.25 -9.83 8.19
C TYR A 243 19.67 -9.65 8.75
N THR A 244 19.85 -8.63 9.59
CA THR A 244 21.14 -8.32 10.22
C THR A 244 21.44 -9.14 11.47
N ASN A 245 20.77 -10.29 11.64
CA ASN A 245 20.95 -11.21 12.76
C ASN A 245 20.82 -10.55 14.15
N GLY A 246 19.88 -9.61 14.27
CA GLY A 246 19.53 -8.96 15.52
C GLY A 246 20.39 -7.76 15.88
N SER A 247 20.90 -7.01 14.89
CA SER A 247 21.69 -5.80 15.10
C SER A 247 21.07 -4.84 16.13
N THR A 248 21.91 -4.33 17.05
CA THR A 248 21.49 -3.40 18.10
C THR A 248 20.83 -2.15 17.53
N ILE A 249 21.38 -1.58 16.45
CA ILE A 249 20.83 -0.36 15.82
C ILE A 249 19.41 -0.63 15.32
N TRP A 250 19.20 -1.73 14.59
CA TRP A 250 17.87 -2.09 14.11
C TRP A 250 16.91 -2.46 15.23
N LYS A 251 17.41 -3.03 16.33
CA LYS A 251 16.61 -3.29 17.52
C LYS A 251 16.09 -2.00 18.15
N GLU A 252 16.95 -1.00 18.32
CA GLU A 252 16.57 0.32 18.86
C GLU A 252 15.51 0.99 17.99
N ARG A 253 15.68 0.91 16.65
CA ARG A 253 14.71 1.42 15.67
C ARG A 253 13.36 0.72 15.78
N VAL A 254 13.35 -0.61 15.91
CA VAL A 254 12.12 -1.40 16.12
C VAL A 254 11.44 -1.03 17.43
N ASP A 255 12.19 -0.93 18.53
CA ASP A 255 11.65 -0.61 19.84
C ASP A 255 11.04 0.80 19.87
N GLY A 256 11.73 1.78 19.26
CA GLY A 256 11.27 3.16 19.14
C GLY A 256 9.97 3.27 18.33
N LEU A 257 9.97 2.71 17.11
CA LEU A 257 8.78 2.68 16.25
C LEU A 257 7.62 1.92 16.88
N LEU A 258 7.87 0.79 17.54
CA LEU A 258 6.82 0.02 18.19
C LEU A 258 6.18 0.81 19.32
N ASN A 259 6.99 1.45 20.17
CA ASN A 259 6.50 2.25 21.27
C ASN A 259 5.67 3.45 20.77
N SER A 260 6.17 4.21 19.79
CA SER A 260 5.41 5.34 19.21
C SER A 260 4.09 4.87 18.57
N THR A 261 4.13 3.77 17.82
CA THR A 261 2.96 3.17 17.16
C THR A 261 1.90 2.77 18.17
N LEU A 262 2.28 2.02 19.21
CA LEU A 262 1.33 1.54 20.23
C LEU A 262 0.76 2.68 21.06
N ASN A 263 1.53 3.72 21.35
CA ASN A 263 1.05 4.87 22.12
C ASN A 263 0.06 5.72 21.33
N LEU A 264 0.32 5.95 20.04
CA LEU A 264 -0.49 6.85 19.22
C LEU A 264 -1.75 6.16 18.66
N PHE A 265 -1.58 4.96 18.08
CA PHE A 265 -2.63 4.32 17.28
C PHE A 265 -3.41 3.24 18.04
N PHE A 266 -3.13 3.00 19.33
CA PHE A 266 -3.88 2.04 20.15
C PHE A 266 -4.42 2.66 21.46
N PRO A 267 -5.17 3.77 21.42
CA PRO A 267 -5.85 4.27 22.60
C PRO A 267 -6.76 3.18 23.18
N ASN A 268 -6.61 2.92 24.48
CA ASN A 268 -7.31 1.82 25.18
C ASN A 268 -7.07 0.42 24.56
N ASN A 269 -5.90 0.21 23.94
CA ASN A 269 -5.51 -1.02 23.23
C ASN A 269 -6.32 -1.33 21.96
N ILE A 270 -7.11 -0.38 21.42
CA ILE A 270 -7.91 -0.56 20.20
C ILE A 270 -7.30 0.27 19.07
N ALA A 271 -7.02 -0.35 17.92
CA ALA A 271 -6.47 0.34 16.76
C ALA A 271 -7.39 1.49 16.30
N TYR A 272 -6.81 2.66 16.09
CA TYR A 272 -7.53 3.91 15.91
C TYR A 272 -6.82 4.79 14.89
N GLU A 273 -7.57 5.42 13.97
CA GLU A 273 -6.99 6.41 13.06
C GLU A 273 -7.12 7.84 13.58
N VAL A 274 -6.05 8.33 14.21
CA VAL A 274 -6.04 9.65 14.88
C VAL A 274 -6.30 10.82 13.93
N ALA A 275 -5.95 10.67 12.64
CA ALA A 275 -6.11 11.73 11.65
C ALA A 275 -7.58 11.98 11.25
N CYS A 276 -8.45 10.98 11.30
CA CYS A 276 -9.78 11.06 10.70
C CYS A 276 -10.91 10.45 11.55
N GLU A 277 -10.64 9.42 12.35
CA GLU A 277 -11.64 8.71 13.15
C GLU A 277 -12.32 9.59 14.23
N PRO A 278 -11.68 10.61 14.86
CA PRO A 278 -12.34 11.45 15.87
C PRO A 278 -13.61 12.15 15.40
N LYS A 279 -13.64 12.53 14.12
CA LYS A 279 -14.78 13.19 13.47
C LYS A 279 -15.40 12.31 12.38
N LEU A 280 -14.88 11.10 12.18
CA LEU A 280 -15.24 10.16 11.12
C LEU A 280 -15.19 10.81 9.71
N THR A 281 -14.19 11.64 9.46
CA THR A 281 -13.96 12.33 8.18
C THR A 281 -12.95 11.60 7.30
N CYS A 282 -12.88 10.27 7.44
CA CYS A 282 -11.92 9.44 6.71
C CYS A 282 -12.26 9.40 5.21
N THR A 283 -11.24 9.45 4.36
CA THR A 283 -11.39 9.20 2.92
C THR A 283 -11.48 7.70 2.65
N THR A 284 -11.84 7.33 1.40
CA THR A 284 -11.83 5.93 0.93
C THR A 284 -10.53 5.22 1.31
N ASP A 285 -9.39 5.85 1.03
CA ASP A 285 -8.06 5.33 1.36
C ASP A 285 -7.88 5.07 2.86
N MET A 286 -8.22 6.06 3.69
CA MET A 286 -8.01 6.02 5.14
C MET A 286 -8.79 4.91 5.83
N TYR A 287 -9.92 4.45 5.26
CA TYR A 287 -10.67 3.33 5.80
C TYR A 287 -9.87 2.02 5.79
N SER A 288 -8.90 1.88 4.90
CA SER A 288 -8.08 0.67 4.78
C SER A 288 -6.86 0.65 5.71
N PHE A 289 -6.41 1.79 6.24
CA PHE A 289 -5.09 1.91 6.89
C PHE A 289 -4.89 0.99 8.11
N LYS A 290 -5.94 0.80 8.91
CA LYS A 290 -5.91 -0.14 10.06
C LYS A 290 -5.73 -1.60 9.63
N SER A 291 -6.12 -1.96 8.41
CA SER A 291 -5.81 -3.28 7.82
C SER A 291 -4.30 -3.50 7.77
N PHE A 292 -3.58 -2.51 7.25
CA PHE A 292 -2.13 -2.59 7.08
C PHE A 292 -1.41 -2.52 8.42
N LEU A 293 -1.79 -1.58 9.29
CA LEU A 293 -1.24 -1.47 10.65
C LEU A 293 -1.27 -2.82 11.37
N THR A 294 -2.44 -3.48 11.39
CA THR A 294 -2.64 -4.71 12.16
C THR A 294 -1.94 -5.93 11.55
N ARG A 295 -1.94 -6.05 10.21
CA ARG A 295 -1.19 -7.10 9.48
C ARG A 295 0.32 -6.94 9.65
N TRP A 296 0.82 -5.73 9.49
CA TRP A 296 2.25 -5.45 9.59
C TRP A 296 2.77 -5.59 11.03
N LEU A 297 1.99 -5.21 12.04
CA LEU A 297 2.31 -5.54 13.44
C LEU A 297 2.38 -7.05 13.68
N ALA A 298 1.43 -7.82 13.15
CA ALA A 298 1.48 -9.28 13.28
C ALA A 298 2.71 -9.87 12.58
N ALA A 299 3.07 -9.38 11.38
CA ALA A 299 4.27 -9.78 10.67
C ALA A 299 5.56 -9.39 11.43
N THR A 300 5.59 -8.23 12.09
CA THR A 300 6.69 -7.81 12.98
C THR A 300 6.96 -8.83 14.08
N THR A 301 5.93 -9.49 14.63
CA THR A 301 6.14 -10.57 15.63
C THR A 301 6.87 -11.80 15.08
N LYS A 302 6.93 -11.97 13.75
CA LYS A 302 7.70 -13.03 13.10
C LYS A 302 9.14 -12.62 12.84
N MET A 303 9.37 -11.35 12.52
CA MET A 303 10.70 -10.82 12.22
C MET A 303 11.49 -10.49 13.50
N ALA A 304 10.79 -9.97 14.51
CA ALA A 304 11.32 -9.62 15.83
C ALA A 304 10.47 -10.28 16.94
N PRO A 305 10.66 -11.60 17.22
CA PRO A 305 9.77 -12.36 18.11
C PRO A 305 9.60 -11.79 19.52
N TYR A 306 10.59 -11.06 20.03
CA TYR A 306 10.53 -10.42 21.37
C TYR A 306 9.43 -9.34 21.47
N THR A 307 8.88 -8.88 20.35
CA THR A 307 7.80 -7.88 20.30
C THR A 307 6.40 -8.49 20.53
N TYR A 308 6.28 -9.82 20.49
CA TYR A 308 5.00 -10.53 20.51
C TYR A 308 4.10 -10.15 21.69
N ASP A 309 4.66 -10.12 22.91
CA ASP A 309 3.89 -9.85 24.13
C ASP A 309 3.43 -8.38 24.24
N GLN A 310 4.07 -7.48 23.49
CA GLN A 310 3.63 -6.09 23.38
C GLN A 310 2.53 -5.97 22.33
N ILE A 311 2.69 -6.61 21.17
CA ILE A 311 1.79 -6.46 20.02
C ILE A 311 0.46 -7.21 20.19
N MET A 312 0.51 -8.50 20.54
CA MET A 312 -0.66 -9.36 20.47
C MET A 312 -1.81 -8.99 21.40
N PRO A 313 -1.60 -8.46 22.62
CA PRO A 313 -2.71 -7.96 23.44
C PRO A 313 -3.54 -6.87 22.74
N ARG A 314 -2.89 -5.97 21.98
CA ARG A 314 -3.57 -4.89 21.24
C ARG A 314 -4.33 -5.43 20.04
N LEU A 315 -3.73 -6.36 19.28
CA LEU A 315 -4.42 -7.01 18.15
C LEU A 315 -5.63 -7.84 18.62
N LYS A 316 -5.55 -8.49 19.78
CA LYS A 316 -6.68 -9.21 20.39
C LYS A 316 -7.82 -8.28 20.77
N ALA A 317 -7.51 -7.20 21.51
CA ALA A 317 -8.52 -6.21 21.92
C ALA A 317 -9.18 -5.54 20.70
N SER A 318 -8.36 -5.16 19.72
CA SER A 318 -8.84 -4.58 18.46
C SER A 318 -9.73 -5.54 17.66
N ALA A 319 -9.42 -6.84 17.62
CA ALA A 319 -10.24 -7.83 16.92
C ALA A 319 -11.63 -8.00 17.55
N VAL A 320 -11.71 -7.99 18.88
CA VAL A 320 -13.00 -8.02 19.58
C VAL A 320 -13.80 -6.76 19.25
N ALA A 321 -13.19 -5.58 19.31
CA ALA A 321 -13.84 -4.31 19.00
C ALA A 321 -14.28 -4.21 17.52
N ALA A 322 -13.45 -4.67 16.59
CA ALA A 322 -13.79 -4.73 15.17
C ALA A 322 -14.98 -5.65 14.90
N ALA A 323 -15.01 -6.83 15.53
CA ALA A 323 -16.13 -7.76 15.38
C ALA A 323 -17.47 -7.15 15.88
N GLN A 324 -17.45 -6.30 16.90
CA GLN A 324 -18.65 -5.60 17.38
C GLN A 324 -19.17 -4.54 16.38
N GLN A 325 -18.28 -3.98 15.56
CA GLN A 325 -18.65 -3.05 14.49
C GLN A 325 -19.15 -3.74 13.22
N CYS A 326 -19.12 -5.07 13.13
CA CYS A 326 -19.65 -5.86 12.01
C CYS A 326 -21.13 -6.21 12.23
N SER A 327 -21.96 -5.18 12.36
CA SER A 327 -23.41 -5.30 12.65
C SER A 327 -24.29 -4.39 11.77
N GLY A 328 -23.68 -3.74 10.76
CA GLY A 328 -24.27 -2.68 9.97
C GLY A 328 -24.89 -3.09 8.64
N GLY A 329 -25.51 -2.10 7.99
CA GLY A 329 -26.15 -2.16 6.68
C GLY A 329 -27.25 -3.22 6.54
N ASP A 330 -27.72 -3.43 5.31
CA ASP A 330 -28.93 -4.23 5.04
C ASP A 330 -28.80 -5.71 5.42
N SER A 331 -27.57 -6.24 5.41
CA SER A 331 -27.27 -7.62 5.79
C SER A 331 -27.12 -7.82 7.30
N GLY A 332 -27.07 -6.73 8.08
CA GLY A 332 -26.81 -6.75 9.53
C GLY A 332 -25.40 -7.25 9.89
N ARG A 333 -24.45 -7.26 8.94
CA ARG A 333 -23.09 -7.77 9.13
C ARG A 333 -21.99 -6.93 8.49
N TRP A 334 -22.31 -5.79 7.87
CA TRP A 334 -21.30 -4.86 7.37
C TRP A 334 -20.50 -4.28 8.54
N CYS A 335 -19.20 -4.15 8.32
CA CYS A 335 -18.24 -3.65 9.30
C CYS A 335 -18.03 -2.16 9.12
N GLY A 336 -18.13 -1.43 10.22
CA GLY A 336 -17.66 -0.05 10.35
C GLY A 336 -16.17 0.04 10.68
N LEU A 337 -15.64 1.26 10.71
CA LEU A 337 -14.25 1.54 11.06
C LEU A 337 -14.07 1.88 12.55
N SER A 338 -15.06 2.51 13.18
CA SER A 338 -14.92 3.14 14.50
C SER A 338 -15.03 2.12 15.63
N TRP A 339 -14.05 1.23 15.75
CA TRP A 339 -14.04 0.10 16.69
C TRP A 339 -14.21 0.53 18.16
N SER A 340 -13.78 1.73 18.50
CA SER A 340 -13.98 2.33 19.83
C SER A 340 -15.45 2.57 20.21
N LYS A 341 -16.39 2.58 19.25
CA LYS A 341 -17.84 2.73 19.49
C LYS A 341 -18.54 1.45 19.95
N GLY A 342 -17.81 0.34 20.11
CA GLY A 342 -18.35 -0.92 20.65
C GLY A 342 -19.42 -1.53 19.74
N THR A 343 -20.63 -1.76 20.26
CA THR A 343 -21.74 -2.36 19.48
C THR A 343 -22.53 -1.36 18.65
N THR A 344 -22.30 -0.06 18.81
CA THR A 344 -22.98 0.97 18.00
C THR A 344 -22.24 1.10 16.68
N TRP A 345 -22.81 0.54 15.60
CA TRP A 345 -22.25 0.65 14.26
C TRP A 345 -22.09 2.12 13.87
N ASP A 346 -20.94 2.45 13.27
CA ASP A 346 -20.56 3.83 12.99
C ASP A 346 -21.20 4.43 11.73
N GLY A 347 -21.96 3.63 10.98
CA GLY A 347 -22.65 4.05 9.75
C GLY A 347 -21.80 4.00 8.49
N THR A 348 -20.55 3.52 8.58
CA THR A 348 -19.63 3.40 7.43
C THR A 348 -19.54 1.96 6.94
N GLN A 349 -19.28 1.81 5.63
CA GLN A 349 -19.08 0.52 4.98
C GLN A 349 -18.27 0.69 3.70
N GLY A 350 -17.62 -0.37 3.26
CA GLY A 350 -16.80 -0.38 2.04
C GLY A 350 -15.67 -1.40 2.15
N VAL A 351 -14.89 -1.53 1.07
CA VAL A 351 -13.76 -2.45 1.00
C VAL A 351 -12.74 -2.17 2.10
N GLY A 352 -12.32 -0.92 2.31
CA GLY A 352 -11.38 -0.55 3.37
C GLY A 352 -11.82 -1.01 4.77
N GLN A 353 -13.08 -0.81 5.15
CA GLN A 353 -13.62 -1.23 6.45
C GLN A 353 -13.66 -2.76 6.58
N GLN A 354 -14.09 -3.46 5.53
CA GLN A 354 -14.07 -4.92 5.50
C GLN A 354 -12.64 -5.46 5.62
N MET A 355 -11.70 -4.91 4.86
CA MET A 355 -10.28 -5.23 4.94
C MET A 355 -9.76 -5.03 6.37
N ALA A 356 -10.02 -3.88 6.97
CA ALA A 356 -9.54 -3.55 8.31
C ALA A 356 -10.06 -4.55 9.37
N ALA A 357 -11.37 -4.82 9.37
CA ALA A 357 -11.98 -5.75 10.32
C ALA A 357 -11.51 -7.20 10.10
N MET A 358 -11.46 -7.65 8.84
CA MET A 358 -11.00 -8.99 8.48
C MET A 358 -9.56 -9.23 8.95
N SER A 359 -8.67 -8.28 8.64
CA SER A 359 -7.26 -8.30 8.96
C SER A 359 -7.00 -8.50 10.44
N VAL A 360 -7.55 -7.62 11.28
CA VAL A 360 -7.31 -7.69 12.72
C VAL A 360 -7.86 -8.98 13.33
N ILE A 361 -8.92 -9.56 12.75
CA ILE A 361 -9.47 -10.84 13.18
C ILE A 361 -8.53 -12.00 12.83
N PHE A 362 -8.14 -12.18 11.57
CA PHE A 362 -7.36 -13.36 11.18
C PHE A 362 -5.93 -13.33 11.73
N VAL A 363 -5.32 -12.15 11.95
CA VAL A 363 -3.94 -12.07 12.48
C VAL A 363 -3.79 -12.66 13.87
N ASN A 364 -4.90 -12.84 14.61
CA ASN A 364 -4.91 -13.57 15.88
C ASN A 364 -4.58 -15.07 15.75
N LEU A 365 -4.39 -15.58 14.53
CA LEU A 365 -3.88 -16.92 14.25
C LEU A 365 -2.34 -16.98 14.17
N VAL A 366 -1.64 -15.84 14.24
CA VAL A 366 -0.19 -15.70 13.96
C VAL A 366 0.71 -16.72 14.65
N GLN A 367 0.40 -17.13 15.88
CA GLN A 367 1.22 -18.09 16.64
C GLN A 367 1.35 -19.45 15.94
N LYS A 368 0.36 -19.84 15.13
CA LYS A 368 0.34 -21.12 14.39
C LYS A 368 0.78 -20.99 12.94
N ILE A 369 1.10 -19.77 12.50
CA ILE A 369 1.55 -19.48 11.16
C ILE A 369 3.07 -19.57 11.12
N GLN A 370 3.63 -20.07 10.02
CA GLN A 370 5.07 -20.09 9.83
C GLN A 370 5.62 -18.65 9.69
N ALA A 371 6.93 -18.51 9.72
CA ALA A 371 7.54 -17.25 9.31
C ALA A 371 7.55 -17.16 7.78
N PRO A 372 7.51 -15.95 7.21
CA PRO A 372 7.79 -15.69 5.80
C PRO A 372 9.04 -16.43 5.31
N VAL A 373 8.92 -17.16 4.20
CA VAL A 373 10.02 -17.89 3.58
C VAL A 373 11.01 -16.94 2.90
N THR A 374 12.16 -17.49 2.53
CA THR A 374 13.25 -16.89 1.74
C THR A 374 13.57 -17.83 0.58
N ASN A 375 14.47 -17.42 -0.32
CA ASN A 375 14.98 -18.28 -1.39
C ASN A 375 15.62 -19.59 -0.86
N SER A 376 16.15 -19.58 0.36
CA SER A 376 16.84 -20.71 1.01
C SER A 376 15.97 -21.51 1.97
N THR A 377 14.79 -21.00 2.34
CA THR A 377 13.88 -21.66 3.31
C THR A 377 12.57 -22.15 2.69
N GLY A 378 12.59 -22.38 1.37
CA GLY A 378 11.48 -23.01 0.63
C GLY A 378 10.65 -22.06 -0.21
N GLY A 379 11.09 -20.81 -0.41
CA GLY A 379 10.48 -19.88 -1.37
C GLY A 379 10.52 -20.42 -2.79
N THR A 380 9.37 -20.49 -3.44
CA THR A 380 9.22 -21.10 -4.78
C THR A 380 9.10 -20.08 -5.92
N SER A 381 8.88 -18.80 -5.59
CA SER A 381 8.70 -17.77 -6.60
C SER A 381 10.01 -17.43 -7.31
N VAL A 382 9.99 -17.46 -8.64
CA VAL A 382 11.15 -17.15 -9.48
C VAL A 382 11.34 -15.63 -9.57
N GLY A 383 12.56 -15.17 -9.31
CA GLY A 383 12.96 -13.78 -9.43
C GLY A 383 13.58 -13.44 -10.79
N ASN A 384 13.81 -12.15 -11.01
CA ASN A 384 14.58 -11.62 -12.12
C ASN A 384 15.32 -10.36 -11.64
N ASN A 385 16.64 -10.44 -11.51
CA ASN A 385 17.45 -9.33 -11.01
C ASN A 385 17.43 -8.10 -11.94
N ALA A 386 17.14 -8.29 -13.23
CA ALA A 386 17.00 -7.22 -14.21
C ALA A 386 15.55 -6.73 -14.38
N ALA A 387 14.60 -7.24 -13.57
CA ALA A 387 13.20 -6.82 -13.67
C ALA A 387 13.07 -5.29 -13.47
N GLY A 388 12.19 -4.64 -14.24
CA GLY A 388 12.03 -3.18 -14.22
C GLY A 388 13.14 -2.37 -14.91
N SER A 389 14.18 -3.01 -15.46
CA SER A 389 15.26 -2.28 -16.20
C SER A 389 14.81 -1.73 -17.55
N ASN A 390 13.77 -2.32 -18.14
CA ASN A 390 13.19 -1.88 -19.42
C ASN A 390 12.02 -0.92 -19.23
N SER A 391 11.58 -0.68 -18.00
CA SER A 391 10.49 0.26 -17.70
C SER A 391 10.85 1.62 -18.26
N ALA A 392 9.85 2.33 -18.79
CA ALA A 392 9.97 3.71 -19.22
C ALA A 392 10.27 4.63 -18.01
N THR A 393 11.52 4.64 -17.55
CA THR A 393 12.08 5.57 -16.56
C THR A 393 12.35 6.94 -17.19
N GLU A 394 12.59 6.95 -18.50
CA GLU A 394 12.70 8.16 -19.30
C GLU A 394 11.31 8.46 -19.87
N LEU A 395 10.53 9.30 -19.17
CA LEU A 395 9.71 10.22 -19.94
C LEU A 395 10.72 11.05 -20.72
N ASP A 396 10.78 10.86 -22.04
CA ASP A 396 11.47 11.82 -22.92
C ASP A 396 11.16 13.20 -22.36
N PRO A 397 12.17 13.98 -21.93
CA PRO A 397 11.93 15.26 -21.29
C PRO A 397 10.96 16.00 -22.19
N ILE A 398 9.82 16.45 -21.67
CA ILE A 398 8.84 17.20 -22.45
C ILE A 398 9.61 18.37 -23.04
N THR A 399 10.04 18.23 -24.29
CA THR A 399 10.90 19.21 -24.90
C THR A 399 10.05 20.46 -25.05
N PRO A 400 10.58 21.65 -24.72
CA PRO A 400 9.83 22.87 -24.89
C PRO A 400 9.20 22.90 -26.28
N ALA A 401 7.89 23.16 -26.36
CA ALA A 401 7.14 23.17 -27.61
C ALA A 401 7.93 23.91 -28.68
N SER A 402 8.16 23.26 -29.82
CA SER A 402 8.92 23.83 -30.92
C SER A 402 8.20 25.08 -31.46
N LYS A 403 8.90 25.89 -32.27
CA LYS A 403 8.24 26.99 -32.99
C LYS A 403 7.08 26.47 -33.85
N GLY A 404 7.21 25.26 -34.41
CA GLY A 404 6.16 24.59 -35.17
C GLY A 404 4.94 24.25 -34.32
N ASP A 405 5.16 23.68 -33.14
CA ASP A 405 4.07 23.28 -32.22
C ASP A 405 3.29 24.50 -31.72
N LYS A 406 3.99 25.60 -31.41
CA LYS A 406 3.37 26.86 -30.99
C LYS A 406 2.54 27.49 -32.11
N VAL A 407 3.03 27.44 -33.35
CA VAL A 407 2.28 27.92 -34.53
C VAL A 407 1.06 27.03 -34.78
N GLY A 408 1.23 25.71 -34.73
CA GLY A 408 0.14 24.74 -34.90
C GLY A 408 -0.95 24.91 -33.85
N ALA A 409 -0.57 25.01 -32.57
CA ALA A 409 -1.50 25.27 -31.47
C ALA A 409 -2.22 26.61 -31.63
N GLY A 410 -1.52 27.66 -32.07
CA GLY A 410 -2.11 28.96 -32.38
C GLY A 410 -3.16 28.87 -33.49
N VAL A 411 -2.84 28.20 -34.60
CA VAL A 411 -3.77 28.01 -35.74
C VAL A 411 -5.01 27.23 -35.31
N VAL A 412 -4.83 26.10 -34.61
CA VAL A 412 -5.95 25.28 -34.14
C VAL A 412 -6.85 26.07 -33.18
N THR A 413 -6.25 26.81 -32.24
CA THR A 413 -7.00 27.66 -31.30
C THR A 413 -7.80 28.73 -32.02
N THR A 414 -7.19 29.43 -32.99
CA THR A 414 -7.89 30.46 -33.78
C THR A 414 -9.03 29.86 -34.60
N VAL A 415 -8.83 28.70 -35.25
CA VAL A 415 -9.88 28.03 -36.00
C VAL A 415 -11.05 27.63 -35.10
N LEU A 416 -10.78 27.08 -33.91
CA LEU A 416 -11.81 26.72 -32.94
C LEU A 416 -12.58 27.94 -32.43
N LEU A 417 -11.88 29.04 -32.15
CA LEU A 417 -12.52 30.29 -31.71
C LEU A 417 -13.38 30.91 -32.83
N LEU A 418 -12.92 30.89 -34.08
CA LEU A 418 -13.69 31.35 -35.24
C LEU A 418 -14.92 30.47 -35.51
N ALA A 419 -14.78 29.15 -35.38
CA ALA A 419 -15.89 28.22 -35.51
C ALA A 419 -16.93 28.42 -34.39
N ALA A 420 -16.48 28.57 -33.14
CA ALA A 420 -17.35 28.84 -32.01
C ALA A 420 -18.08 30.18 -32.15
N THR A 421 -17.36 31.26 -32.47
CA THR A 421 -17.97 32.59 -32.69
C THR A 421 -18.92 32.62 -33.88
N GLY A 422 -18.59 31.93 -34.98
CA GLY A 422 -19.51 31.76 -36.11
C GLY A 422 -20.78 30.99 -35.73
N MET A 423 -20.66 29.94 -34.92
CA MET A 423 -21.79 29.16 -34.42
C MET A 423 -22.68 30.01 -33.49
N PHE A 424 -22.10 30.74 -32.53
CA PHE A 424 -22.85 31.62 -31.64
C PHE A 424 -23.48 32.80 -32.38
N GLY A 425 -22.80 33.36 -33.37
CA GLY A 425 -23.34 34.40 -34.24
C GLY A 425 -24.54 33.91 -35.06
N TRP A 426 -24.46 32.71 -35.65
CA TRP A 426 -25.57 32.10 -36.38
C TRP A 426 -26.77 31.81 -35.48
N MET A 427 -26.55 31.34 -34.25
CA MET A 427 -27.63 31.09 -33.29
C MET A 427 -28.31 32.37 -32.77
N SER A 428 -27.71 33.53 -32.99
CA SER A 428 -28.23 34.84 -32.56
C SER A 428 -29.04 35.59 -33.62
N VAL A 429 -29.23 35.00 -34.80
CA VAL A 429 -30.03 35.53 -35.93
C VAL A 429 -31.39 34.86 -36.00
#